data_AF-A0A7C1WUB1-F1
#
_entry.id   AF-A0A7C1WUB1-F1
#
_cell.length_a   1.000
_cell.length_b   1.000
_cell.length_c   1.000
_cell.angle_alpha   90.00
_cell.angle_beta   90.00
_cell.angle_gamma   90.00
#
_symmetry.space_group_name_H-M   'P 1'
#
loop_
_entity.id
_entity.type
_entity.pdbx_description
1 polymer ?
#
loop_
_entity_poly.entity_id
_entity_poly.type
_entity_poly.pdbx_seq_one_letter_code
_entity_poly.pdbx_strand_id
1 'polypeptide(L)'
;MKAQFAQLYHHIKGQETFVQYYASVHYLTCADCLRHHGEISLPPAERPPWHPGCRCHLLEFPLEQLQYYHQQGARMRERAAQELSRRRLFRQACRQLLHHPLEAEERFRQAIDSEIYLEEIEALCREQAEALRHHPQTARRLRDLFIGAYRYKHDLDKYHFIPEGLCVEWRQEGLSRIKECFGAVLTG
;
A
#
# COMPACT_ATOMS: atom_id res chain seq x y z
N MET A 1 14.70 -13.97 -28.90
CA MET A 1 16.13 -14.37 -28.89
C MET A 1 16.82 -14.22 -27.54
N LYS A 2 16.85 -13.05 -26.86
CA LYS A 2 17.60 -12.89 -25.59
C LYS A 2 17.16 -13.83 -24.44
N ALA A 3 15.86 -14.11 -24.31
CA ALA A 3 15.33 -14.97 -23.23
C ALA A 3 15.76 -16.44 -23.35
N GLN A 4 15.84 -16.98 -24.58
CA GLN A 4 16.27 -18.36 -24.84
C GLN A 4 17.74 -18.59 -24.50
N PHE A 5 18.62 -17.60 -24.76
CA PHE A 5 20.04 -17.70 -24.37
C PHE A 5 20.24 -17.66 -22.85
N ALA A 6 19.46 -16.84 -22.13
CA ALA A 6 19.52 -16.80 -20.66
C ALA A 6 19.05 -18.13 -20.05
N GLN A 7 17.94 -18.70 -20.55
CA GLN A 7 17.46 -20.00 -20.08
C GLN A 7 18.46 -21.12 -20.37
N LEU A 8 19.03 -21.16 -21.58
CA LEU A 8 20.05 -22.15 -21.93
C LEU A 8 21.30 -22.02 -21.04
N TYR A 9 21.74 -20.80 -20.72
CA TYR A 9 22.86 -20.56 -19.81
C TYR A 9 22.60 -21.10 -18.39
N HIS A 10 21.42 -20.83 -17.83
CA HIS A 10 21.06 -21.33 -16.49
C HIS A 10 20.91 -22.85 -16.45
N HIS A 11 20.32 -23.43 -17.50
CA HIS A 11 20.22 -24.88 -17.62
C HIS A 11 21.60 -25.56 -17.70
N ILE A 12 22.54 -25.00 -18.49
CA ILE A 12 23.93 -25.50 -18.54
C ILE A 12 24.65 -25.39 -17.19
N LYS A 13 24.26 -24.42 -16.34
CA LYS A 13 24.77 -24.28 -14.97
C LYS A 13 24.09 -25.21 -13.95
N GLY A 14 23.20 -26.11 -14.40
CA GLY A 14 22.44 -27.01 -13.53
C GLY A 14 21.41 -26.27 -12.67
N GLN A 15 21.01 -25.07 -13.09
CA GLN A 15 20.14 -24.21 -12.31
C GLN A 15 18.69 -24.35 -12.77
N GLU A 16 17.91 -25.08 -11.98
CA GLU A 16 16.54 -25.45 -12.34
C GLU A 16 15.48 -24.60 -11.64
N THR A 17 15.84 -23.92 -10.55
CA THR A 17 14.91 -23.15 -9.72
C THR A 17 15.40 -21.73 -9.42
N PHE A 18 14.43 -20.85 -9.22
CA PHE A 18 14.58 -19.45 -8.82
C PHE A 18 13.60 -19.14 -7.70
N VAL A 19 13.80 -18.00 -7.04
CA VAL A 19 12.84 -17.45 -6.08
C VAL A 19 12.40 -16.05 -6.51
N GLN A 20 11.15 -15.72 -6.24
CA GLN A 20 10.65 -14.35 -6.28
C GLN A 20 10.32 -13.84 -4.89
N TYR A 21 10.77 -12.64 -4.57
CA TYR A 21 10.52 -11.98 -3.30
C TYR A 21 9.09 -11.47 -3.28
N TYR A 22 8.29 -11.95 -2.33
CA TYR A 22 6.89 -11.57 -2.17
C TYR A 22 6.69 -10.89 -0.82
N ALA A 23 5.97 -9.77 -0.79
CA ALA A 23 5.54 -9.12 0.43
C ALA A 23 4.13 -8.59 0.17
N SER A 24 3.26 -8.60 1.19
CA SER A 24 1.94 -7.98 1.04
C SER A 24 2.10 -6.46 0.87
N VAL A 25 1.57 -5.89 -0.20
CA VAL A 25 1.59 -4.43 -0.44
C VAL A 25 0.54 -3.78 0.46
N HIS A 26 0.97 -3.34 1.63
CA HIS A 26 0.10 -2.84 2.69
C HIS A 26 0.84 -1.81 3.54
N TYR A 27 0.20 -0.77 4.09
CA TYR A 27 0.85 0.33 4.83
C TYR A 27 1.74 -0.12 6.01
N LEU A 28 1.45 -1.28 6.60
CA LEU A 28 2.24 -1.91 7.68
C LEU A 28 3.50 -2.66 7.21
N THR A 29 3.59 -3.02 5.93
CA THR A 29 4.78 -3.69 5.39
C THR A 29 5.92 -2.69 5.32
N CYS A 30 7.08 -3.03 5.89
CA CYS A 30 8.21 -2.10 5.94
C CYS A 30 8.71 -1.72 4.53
N ALA A 31 9.39 -0.59 4.43
CA ALA A 31 9.87 -0.09 3.15
C ALA A 31 10.92 -1.02 2.51
N ASP A 32 11.75 -1.69 3.31
CA ASP A 32 12.79 -2.59 2.82
C ASP A 32 12.16 -3.83 2.14
N CYS A 33 11.16 -4.44 2.78
CA CYS A 33 10.38 -5.53 2.17
C CYS A 33 9.71 -5.12 0.85
N LEU A 34 9.16 -3.90 0.79
CA LEU A 34 8.52 -3.39 -0.43
C LEU A 34 9.53 -3.11 -1.55
N ARG A 35 10.76 -2.70 -1.23
CA ARG A 35 11.81 -2.51 -2.24
C ARG A 35 12.19 -3.82 -2.91
N HIS A 36 12.27 -4.91 -2.15
CA HIS A 36 12.57 -6.24 -2.70
C HIS A 36 11.36 -6.90 -3.40
N HIS A 37 10.15 -6.38 -3.23
CA HIS A 37 8.94 -7.01 -3.76
C HIS A 37 8.99 -7.20 -5.30
N GLY A 38 8.87 -8.44 -5.76
CA GLY A 38 8.89 -8.81 -7.17
C GLY A 38 10.31 -9.05 -7.74
N GLU A 39 11.37 -8.85 -6.96
CA GLU A 39 12.73 -9.23 -7.34
C GLU A 39 12.82 -10.74 -7.55
N ILE A 40 13.65 -11.17 -8.50
CA ILE A 40 13.94 -12.57 -8.78
C ILE A 40 15.41 -12.81 -8.50
N SER A 41 15.72 -13.87 -7.75
CA SER A 41 17.09 -14.29 -7.49
C SER A 41 17.24 -15.81 -7.50
N LEU A 42 18.47 -16.26 -7.32
CA LEU A 42 18.74 -17.62 -6.87
C LEU A 42 18.18 -17.82 -5.46
N PRO A 43 17.80 -19.04 -5.07
CA PRO A 43 17.48 -19.34 -3.68
C PRO A 43 18.64 -18.88 -2.76
N PRO A 44 18.38 -17.96 -1.81
CA PRO A 44 19.42 -17.51 -0.89
C PRO A 44 19.76 -18.63 0.11
N ALA A 45 20.96 -18.57 0.68
CA ALA A 45 21.37 -19.47 1.76
C ALA A 45 20.49 -19.29 3.01
N GLU A 46 20.04 -18.05 3.26
CA GLU A 46 19.18 -17.70 4.39
C GLU A 46 17.81 -17.22 3.91
N ARG A 47 16.75 -17.83 4.44
CA ARG A 47 15.35 -17.48 4.14
C ARG A 47 14.85 -16.39 5.10
N PRO A 48 13.90 -15.53 4.69
CA PRO A 48 13.32 -14.52 5.58
C PRO A 48 12.66 -15.16 6.83
N PRO A 49 12.53 -14.41 7.94
CA PRO A 49 12.64 -12.95 8.05
C PRO A 49 14.09 -12.44 8.19
N TRP A 50 14.45 -11.37 7.46
CA TRP A 50 15.80 -10.78 7.53
C TRP A 50 15.97 -9.64 8.54
N HIS A 51 14.87 -9.14 9.09
CA HIS A 51 14.85 -8.06 10.08
C HIS A 51 13.56 -8.12 10.90
N PRO A 52 13.49 -7.44 12.06
CA PRO A 52 12.25 -7.34 12.84
C PRO A 52 11.10 -6.77 12.00
N GLY A 53 9.93 -7.42 12.05
CA GLY A 53 8.75 -7.00 11.29
C GLY A 53 8.81 -7.29 9.78
N CYS A 54 9.76 -8.11 9.31
CA CYS A 54 9.82 -8.57 7.94
C CYS A 54 8.55 -9.37 7.57
N ARG A 55 7.94 -9.01 6.43
CA ARG A 55 6.78 -9.70 5.85
C ARG A 55 7.09 -10.26 4.45
N CYS A 56 8.37 -10.52 4.19
CA CYS A 56 8.81 -11.14 2.95
C CYS A 56 8.68 -12.66 3.00
N HIS A 57 8.31 -13.23 1.87
CA HIS A 57 8.30 -14.65 1.58
C HIS A 57 9.02 -14.88 0.26
N LEU A 58 9.57 -16.08 0.07
CA LEU A 58 10.18 -16.48 -1.19
C LEU A 58 9.23 -17.43 -1.90
N LEU A 59 8.84 -17.06 -3.13
CA LEU A 59 8.06 -17.90 -4.01
C LEU A 59 9.01 -18.63 -4.94
N GLU A 60 9.21 -19.92 -4.69
CA GLU A 60 10.01 -20.78 -5.57
C GLU A 60 9.28 -21.05 -6.88
N PHE A 61 10.02 -21.03 -8.00
CA PHE A 61 9.48 -21.36 -9.31
C PHE A 61 10.56 -21.93 -10.24
N PRO A 62 10.17 -22.75 -11.23
CA PRO A 62 11.13 -23.41 -12.11
C PRO A 62 11.55 -22.52 -13.29
N LEU A 63 12.72 -22.78 -13.89
CA LEU A 63 13.33 -21.97 -14.95
C LEU A 63 12.40 -21.70 -16.15
N GLU A 64 11.53 -22.64 -16.50
CA GLU A 64 10.59 -22.53 -17.62
C GLU A 64 9.60 -21.37 -17.42
N GLN A 65 9.32 -21.01 -16.17
CA GLN A 65 8.41 -19.93 -15.80
C GLN A 65 9.10 -18.57 -15.63
N LEU A 66 10.40 -18.46 -15.89
CA LEU A 66 11.18 -17.24 -15.65
C LEU A 66 10.58 -16.00 -16.31
N GLN A 67 10.11 -16.11 -17.57
CA GLN A 67 9.50 -14.98 -18.27
C GLN A 67 8.19 -14.53 -17.62
N TYR A 68 7.34 -15.47 -17.18
CA TYR A 68 6.09 -15.17 -16.49
C TYR A 68 6.37 -14.43 -15.17
N TYR A 69 7.33 -14.92 -14.39
CA TYR A 69 7.71 -14.29 -13.13
C TYR A 69 8.36 -12.92 -13.32
N HIS A 70 9.09 -12.67 -14.41
CA HIS A 70 9.57 -11.31 -14.73
C HIS A 70 8.42 -10.32 -14.95
N GLN A 71 7.37 -10.73 -15.68
CA GLN A 71 6.19 -9.89 -15.93
C GLN A 71 5.38 -9.66 -14.65
N GLN A 72 5.18 -10.71 -13.84
CA GLN A 72 4.56 -10.58 -12.52
C GLN A 72 5.38 -9.65 -11.61
N GLY A 73 6.70 -9.85 -11.57
CA GLY A 73 7.61 -9.06 -10.75
C GLY A 73 7.63 -7.59 -11.11
N ALA A 74 7.45 -7.24 -12.40
CA ALA A 74 7.30 -5.86 -12.83
C ALA A 74 6.04 -5.20 -12.22
N ARG A 75 4.89 -5.88 -12.29
CA ARG A 75 3.63 -5.40 -11.70
C ARG A 75 3.69 -5.30 -10.18
N MET A 76 4.37 -6.25 -9.54
CA MET A 76 4.62 -6.24 -8.10
C MET A 76 5.44 -5.02 -7.69
N ARG A 77 6.58 -4.77 -8.36
CA ARG A 77 7.41 -3.59 -8.11
C ARG A 77 6.65 -2.27 -8.31
N GLU A 78 5.82 -2.19 -9.35
CA GLU A 78 4.99 -1.02 -9.61
C GLU A 78 4.02 -0.74 -8.45
N ARG A 79 3.28 -1.76 -7.99
CA ARG A 79 2.38 -1.63 -6.83
C ARG A 79 3.11 -1.24 -5.54
N ALA A 80 4.29 -1.83 -5.30
CA ALA A 80 5.12 -1.46 -4.15
C ALA A 80 5.59 0.00 -4.23
N ALA A 81 6.01 0.47 -5.41
CA ALA A 81 6.41 1.85 -5.64
C ALA A 81 5.23 2.83 -5.45
N GLN A 82 4.03 2.48 -5.94
CA GLN A 82 2.81 3.24 -5.72
C GLN A 82 2.52 3.39 -4.22
N GLU A 83 2.56 2.28 -3.45
CA GLU A 83 2.34 2.32 -2.00
C GLU A 83 3.40 3.15 -1.25
N LEU A 84 4.68 3.03 -1.64
CA LEU A 84 5.74 3.86 -1.05
C LEU A 84 5.55 5.36 -1.36
N SER A 85 5.15 5.69 -2.59
CA SER A 85 4.84 7.07 -2.97
C SER A 85 3.64 7.61 -2.20
N ARG A 86 2.57 6.81 -2.09
CA ARG A 86 1.36 7.10 -1.31
C ARG A 86 1.69 7.46 0.13
N ARG A 87 2.47 6.63 0.82
CA ARG A 87 2.93 6.89 2.20
C ARG A 87 3.70 8.19 2.31
N ARG A 88 4.57 8.47 1.34
CA ARG A 88 5.36 9.72 1.32
C ARG A 88 4.43 10.93 1.22
N LEU A 89 3.45 10.89 0.30
CA LEU A 89 2.44 11.95 0.14
C LEU A 89 1.63 12.13 1.41
N PHE A 90 1.12 11.05 2.00
CA PHE A 90 0.32 11.10 3.23
C PHE A 90 1.12 11.71 4.40
N ARG A 91 2.36 11.26 4.62
CA ARG A 91 3.23 11.81 5.68
C ARG A 91 3.58 13.29 5.45
N GLN A 92 3.81 13.68 4.19
CA GLN A 92 4.04 15.08 3.85
C GLN A 92 2.80 15.94 4.12
N ALA A 93 1.62 15.45 3.76
CA ALA A 93 0.35 16.11 4.05
C ALA A 93 0.16 16.33 5.56
N CYS A 94 0.42 15.31 6.39
CA CYS A 94 0.37 15.45 7.85
C CYS A 94 1.29 16.57 8.36
N ARG A 95 2.55 16.61 7.90
CA ARG A 95 3.54 17.62 8.33
C ARG A 95 3.14 19.05 7.94
N GLN A 96 2.44 19.20 6.83
CA GLN A 96 2.06 20.51 6.30
C GLN A 96 0.71 21.02 6.82
N LEU A 97 -0.08 20.16 7.48
CA LEU A 97 -1.46 20.44 7.81
C LEU A 97 -1.66 21.71 8.64
N LEU A 98 -0.74 22.00 9.57
CA LEU A 98 -0.82 23.18 10.43
C LEU A 98 -0.50 24.50 9.68
N HIS A 99 0.50 24.49 8.81
CA HIS A 99 1.04 25.72 8.20
C HIS A 99 0.57 25.95 6.77
N HIS A 100 0.24 24.88 6.04
CA HIS A 100 -0.15 24.91 4.63
C HIS A 100 -1.36 23.97 4.40
N PRO A 101 -2.53 24.27 4.99
CA PRO A 101 -3.66 23.35 5.03
C PRO A 101 -4.24 22.99 3.66
N LEU A 102 -4.29 23.94 2.71
CA LEU A 102 -4.76 23.69 1.34
C LEU A 102 -3.83 22.76 0.57
N GLU A 103 -2.53 22.95 0.76
CA GLU A 103 -1.47 22.14 0.19
C GLU A 103 -1.43 20.72 0.78
N ALA A 104 -1.72 20.60 2.08
CA ALA A 104 -1.88 19.32 2.75
C ALA A 104 -3.09 18.55 2.19
N GLU A 105 -4.22 19.24 2.00
CA GLU A 105 -5.43 18.65 1.41
C GLU A 105 -5.19 18.05 0.02
N GLU A 106 -4.49 18.78 -0.85
CA GLU A 106 -4.16 18.27 -2.18
C GLU A 106 -3.23 17.06 -2.12
N ARG A 107 -2.26 17.03 -1.19
CA ARG A 107 -1.40 15.84 -1.00
C ARG A 107 -2.16 14.65 -0.42
N PHE A 108 -3.15 14.88 0.45
CA PHE A 108 -4.03 13.80 0.89
C PHE A 108 -4.84 13.24 -0.28
N ARG A 109 -5.37 14.10 -1.16
CA ARG A 109 -6.07 13.68 -2.39
C ARG A 109 -5.19 12.79 -3.25
N GLN A 110 -3.97 13.23 -3.54
CA GLN A 110 -3.00 12.45 -4.32
C GLN A 110 -2.63 11.12 -3.65
N ALA A 111 -2.58 11.07 -2.32
CA ALA A 111 -2.33 9.83 -1.59
C ALA A 111 -3.51 8.85 -1.74
N ILE A 112 -4.74 9.28 -1.49
CA ILE A 112 -5.89 8.38 -1.48
C ILE A 112 -6.31 7.89 -2.87
N ASP A 113 -5.88 8.55 -3.95
CA ASP A 113 -6.10 8.08 -5.33
C ASP A 113 -5.47 6.70 -5.58
N SER A 114 -4.44 6.33 -4.81
CA SER A 114 -3.81 5.00 -4.90
C SER A 114 -4.51 3.96 -4.01
N GLU A 115 -4.68 4.27 -2.72
CA GLU A 115 -5.28 3.41 -1.72
C GLU A 115 -5.62 4.21 -0.46
N ILE A 116 -6.63 3.77 0.30
CA ILE A 116 -7.04 4.39 1.56
C ILE A 116 -7.05 3.38 2.71
N TYR A 117 -6.42 3.72 3.83
CA TYR A 117 -6.40 2.88 5.04
C TYR A 117 -7.10 3.61 6.18
N LEU A 118 -8.05 2.93 6.84
CA LEU A 118 -8.84 3.53 7.92
C LEU A 118 -7.93 3.91 9.09
N GLU A 119 -6.98 3.06 9.41
CA GLU A 119 -6.02 3.21 10.50
C GLU A 119 -5.12 4.43 10.32
N GLU A 120 -4.78 4.79 9.07
CA GLU A 120 -4.03 6.03 8.79
C GLU A 120 -4.90 7.28 8.99
N ILE A 121 -6.20 7.21 8.71
CA ILE A 121 -7.14 8.31 8.97
C ILE A 121 -7.36 8.49 10.47
N GLU A 122 -7.50 7.39 11.21
CA GLU A 122 -7.59 7.42 12.67
C GLU A 122 -6.32 8.01 13.29
N ALA A 123 -5.14 7.58 12.81
CA ALA A 123 -3.86 8.12 13.24
C ALA A 123 -3.75 9.62 12.92
N LEU A 124 -4.15 10.05 11.73
CA LEU A 124 -4.23 11.46 11.36
C LEU A 124 -5.09 12.26 12.36
N CYS A 125 -6.30 11.80 12.65
CA CYS A 125 -7.20 12.52 13.55
C CYS A 125 -6.69 12.58 14.99
N ARG A 126 -5.96 11.55 15.44
CA ARG A 126 -5.35 11.51 16.77
C ARG A 126 -4.10 12.37 16.86
N GLU A 127 -3.17 12.21 15.92
CA GLU A 127 -1.83 12.80 15.97
C GLU A 127 -1.80 14.25 15.47
N GLN A 128 -2.75 14.62 14.60
CA GLN A 128 -2.88 15.98 14.06
C GLN A 128 -4.17 16.68 14.50
N ALA A 129 -4.78 16.23 15.61
CA ALA A 129 -6.02 16.78 16.14
C ALA A 129 -5.96 18.30 16.30
N GLU A 130 -4.86 18.81 16.84
CA GLU A 130 -4.65 20.24 17.05
C GLU A 130 -4.60 21.01 15.73
N ALA A 131 -3.82 20.54 14.74
CA ALA A 131 -3.74 21.18 13.42
C ALA A 131 -5.11 21.22 12.72
N LEU A 132 -5.88 20.13 12.83
CA LEU A 132 -7.23 20.05 12.28
C LEU A 132 -8.22 21.00 12.98
N ARG A 133 -8.11 21.16 14.31
CA ARG A 133 -8.92 22.13 15.09
C ARG A 133 -8.62 23.58 14.71
N HIS A 134 -7.36 23.90 14.46
CA HIS A 134 -6.96 25.23 13.97
C HIS A 134 -7.54 25.54 12.58
N HIS A 135 -7.79 24.51 11.76
CA HIS A 135 -8.30 24.63 10.39
C HIS A 135 -9.61 23.85 10.19
N PRO A 136 -10.72 24.22 10.85
CA PRO A 136 -11.94 23.41 10.90
C PRO A 136 -12.61 23.25 9.52
N GLN A 137 -12.43 24.22 8.62
CA GLN A 137 -12.90 24.09 7.24
C GLN A 137 -12.12 23.02 6.48
N THR A 138 -10.79 22.98 6.65
CA THR A 138 -9.94 21.95 6.06
C THR A 138 -10.26 20.58 6.65
N ALA A 139 -10.47 20.47 7.95
CA ALA A 139 -10.91 19.23 8.58
C ALA A 139 -12.24 18.70 7.99
N ARG A 140 -13.22 19.57 7.74
CA ARG A 140 -14.48 19.17 7.06
C ARG A 140 -14.24 18.68 5.63
N ARG A 141 -13.42 19.39 4.85
CA ARG A 141 -13.08 18.97 3.47
C ARG A 141 -12.33 17.65 3.44
N LEU A 142 -11.38 17.45 4.36
CA LEU A 142 -10.68 16.16 4.53
C LEU A 142 -11.61 15.03 4.92
N ARG A 143 -12.55 15.26 5.85
CA ARG A 143 -13.57 14.27 6.20
C ARG A 143 -14.37 13.85 4.98
N ASP A 144 -14.87 14.82 4.21
CA ASP A 144 -15.70 14.55 3.04
C ASP A 144 -14.89 13.86 1.93
N LEU A 145 -13.62 14.25 1.76
CA LEU A 145 -12.65 13.61 0.86
C LEU A 145 -12.43 12.13 1.23
N PHE A 146 -12.15 11.83 2.50
CA PHE A 146 -11.93 10.45 2.95
C PHE A 146 -13.21 9.61 2.91
N ILE A 147 -14.37 10.18 3.24
CA ILE A 147 -15.67 9.52 3.06
C ILE A 147 -15.90 9.15 1.59
N GLY A 148 -15.60 10.08 0.68
CA GLY A 148 -15.70 9.87 -0.76
C GLY A 148 -14.85 8.68 -1.19
N ALA A 149 -13.55 8.72 -0.92
CA ALA A 149 -12.63 7.66 -1.32
C ALA A 149 -12.94 6.31 -0.64
N TYR A 150 -13.33 6.30 0.63
CA TYR A 150 -13.63 5.05 1.34
C TYR A 150 -14.90 4.35 0.81
N ARG A 151 -15.90 5.11 0.33
CA ARG A 151 -17.10 4.52 -0.29
C ARG A 151 -16.75 3.64 -1.49
N TYR A 152 -15.83 4.11 -2.33
CA TYR A 152 -15.42 3.44 -3.56
C TYR A 152 -14.34 2.38 -3.36
N LYS A 153 -13.69 2.32 -2.19
CA LYS A 153 -12.61 1.36 -1.89
C LYS A 153 -13.03 -0.08 -2.21
N HIS A 154 -14.23 -0.48 -1.81
CA HIS A 154 -14.75 -1.85 -1.98
C HIS A 154 -15.34 -2.14 -3.35
N ASP A 155 -15.44 -1.13 -4.22
CA ASP A 155 -15.89 -1.28 -5.60
C ASP A 155 -14.72 -1.61 -6.55
N LEU A 156 -13.50 -1.65 -6.03
CA LEU A 156 -12.30 -2.03 -6.78
C LEU A 156 -12.29 -3.54 -7.04
N ASP A 157 -11.84 -3.95 -8.24
CA ASP A 157 -11.80 -5.36 -8.68
C ASP A 157 -11.19 -6.34 -7.67
N LYS A 158 -10.20 -5.89 -6.90
CA LYS A 158 -9.53 -6.71 -5.88
C LYS A 158 -10.42 -7.14 -4.73
N TYR A 159 -11.58 -6.51 -4.54
CA TYR A 159 -12.56 -6.83 -3.50
C TYR A 159 -13.75 -7.64 -4.03
N HIS A 160 -13.84 -7.94 -5.33
CA HIS A 160 -14.94 -8.73 -5.91
C HIS A 160 -15.06 -10.16 -5.34
N PHE A 161 -13.99 -10.69 -4.74
CA PHE A 161 -13.98 -12.01 -4.11
C PHE A 161 -14.56 -12.00 -2.69
N ILE A 162 -14.86 -10.82 -2.14
CA ILE A 162 -15.43 -10.67 -0.80
C ILE A 162 -16.96 -10.69 -0.91
N PRO A 163 -17.66 -11.45 -0.04
CA PRO A 163 -19.12 -11.46 -0.03
C PRO A 163 -19.71 -10.05 0.07
N GLU A 164 -20.72 -9.76 -0.75
CA GLU A 164 -21.31 -8.41 -0.84
C GLU A 164 -21.81 -7.89 0.52
N GLY A 165 -22.47 -8.74 1.31
CA GLY A 165 -22.93 -8.37 2.65
C GLY A 165 -21.78 -7.91 3.57
N LEU A 166 -20.64 -8.59 3.51
CA LEU A 166 -19.46 -8.23 4.29
C LEU A 166 -18.84 -6.91 3.80
N CYS A 167 -18.81 -6.67 2.48
CA CYS A 167 -18.40 -5.38 1.92
C CYS A 167 -19.30 -4.24 2.37
N VAL A 168 -20.62 -4.46 2.45
CA VAL A 168 -21.57 -3.46 2.96
C VAL A 168 -21.30 -3.15 4.42
N GLU A 169 -21.13 -4.18 5.26
CA GLU A 169 -20.83 -4.03 6.69
C GLU A 169 -19.53 -3.25 6.91
N TRP A 170 -18.42 -3.67 6.28
CA TRP A 170 -17.12 -2.98 6.40
C TRP A 170 -17.16 -1.55 5.88
N ARG A 171 -17.90 -1.29 4.80
CA ARG A 171 -18.11 0.07 4.28
C ARG A 171 -18.85 0.91 5.32
N GLN A 172 -19.94 0.41 5.90
CA GLN A 172 -20.71 1.15 6.90
C GLN A 172 -19.90 1.45 8.16
N GLU A 173 -19.18 0.44 8.67
CA GLU A 173 -18.31 0.57 9.84
C GLU A 173 -17.23 1.62 9.60
N GLY A 174 -16.48 1.51 8.51
CA GLY A 174 -15.43 2.47 8.20
C GLY A 174 -15.94 3.89 7.96
N LEU A 175 -17.11 4.05 7.33
CA LEU A 175 -17.74 5.36 7.16
C LEU A 175 -18.22 5.97 8.48
N SER A 176 -18.77 5.17 9.40
CA SER A 176 -19.10 5.63 10.75
C SER A 176 -17.83 6.11 11.44
N ARG A 177 -16.77 5.31 11.35
CA ARG A 177 -15.52 5.58 12.03
C ARG A 177 -14.84 6.86 11.56
N ILE A 178 -14.80 7.11 10.24
CA ILE A 178 -14.28 8.37 9.68
C ILE A 178 -15.09 9.56 10.21
N LYS A 179 -16.43 9.46 10.26
CA LYS A 179 -17.29 10.54 10.78
C LYS A 179 -17.04 10.78 12.26
N GLU A 180 -16.88 9.74 13.06
CA GLU A 180 -16.57 9.84 14.49
C GLU A 180 -15.23 10.54 14.73
N CYS A 181 -14.17 10.11 14.05
CA CYS A 181 -12.84 10.68 14.20
C CYS A 181 -12.80 12.18 13.89
N PHE A 182 -13.36 12.59 12.75
CA PHE A 182 -13.43 14.02 12.40
C PHE A 182 -14.46 14.78 13.23
N GLY A 183 -15.54 14.14 13.66
CA GLY A 183 -16.53 14.72 14.56
C GLY A 183 -15.90 15.14 15.89
N ALA A 184 -15.18 14.20 16.53
CA ALA A 184 -14.46 14.47 17.78
C ALA A 184 -13.45 15.62 17.67
N VAL A 185 -12.75 15.71 16.53
CA VAL A 185 -11.82 16.81 16.24
C VAL A 185 -12.55 18.13 16.03
N LEU A 186 -13.71 18.14 15.39
CA LEU A 186 -14.45 19.37 15.07
C LEU A 186 -15.26 19.93 16.26
N THR A 187 -15.54 19.11 17.27
CA THR A 187 -16.32 19.51 18.46
C THR A 187 -15.49 19.74 19.70
N GLY A 188 -14.26 19.21 19.75
CA GLY A 188 -13.29 19.45 20.83
C GLY A 188 -12.46 20.70 20.58
#